data_AF-A0A833QGM8-F1
#
_entry.id   AF-A0A833QGM8-F1
#
_cell.length_a   1.000
_cell.length_b   1.000
_cell.length_c   1.000
_cell.angle_alpha   90.00
_cell.angle_beta   90.00
_cell.angle_gamma   90.00
#
_symmetry.space_group_name_H-M   'P 1'
#
loop_
_entity.id
_entity.type
_entity.pdbx_description
1 polymer ?
#
loop_
_entity_poly.entity_id
_entity_poly.type
_entity_poly.pdbx_seq_one_letter_code
_entity_poly.pdbx_strand_id
1 'polypeptide(L)'
;MGCNTNLILSAAKRHETDDNQKEWCVADGRQSEDALQKGLDWACGASNADCSQIQPNMPCFQPNTVKDHASFAFNSYWQKARLQGATCNFNGAAMLTTIDPSKPLLTFYSEIFFGVMILASLNTLLDATFDASLCPITNKINLDGNQVMKMVKCAVKGMLIVIMKVLCCLLILSASIVSAKGPGADYNPKQWCVADNQLTDDILQEALDWACGPGHADCTAIQPKMPCYLPNTVKDHASFAFNSYWQKFRKQGATCNFHAAAMVTDIDPSMFLFYHIQ
;
A
#
# COMPACT_ATOMS: atom_id res chain seq x y z
N MET A 1 -6.81 -1.57 -13.11
CA MET A 1 -8.18 -1.33 -12.63
C MET A 1 -8.73 -2.69 -12.25
N GLY A 2 -8.73 -2.99 -10.95
CA GLY A 2 -9.15 -4.30 -10.43
C GLY A 2 -10.67 -4.44 -10.40
N CYS A 3 -11.12 -5.68 -10.23
CA CYS A 3 -12.51 -6.09 -10.11
C CYS A 3 -13.37 -5.09 -9.31
N ASN A 4 -14.53 -4.72 -9.87
CA ASN A 4 -15.45 -3.76 -9.25
C ASN A 4 -15.83 -4.21 -7.82
N THR A 5 -15.68 -3.30 -6.86
CA THR A 5 -15.97 -3.52 -5.42
C THR A 5 -17.36 -4.10 -5.18
N ASN A 6 -18.36 -3.70 -5.98
CA ASN A 6 -19.74 -4.19 -5.86
C ASN A 6 -19.91 -5.65 -6.31
N LEU A 7 -18.98 -6.21 -7.09
CA LEU A 7 -19.00 -7.60 -7.55
C LEU A 7 -18.26 -8.56 -6.62
N ILE A 8 -17.19 -8.10 -5.95
CA ILE A 8 -16.60 -8.83 -4.81
C ILE A 8 -17.57 -8.81 -3.61
N LEU A 9 -18.27 -7.69 -3.37
CA LEU A 9 -19.29 -7.56 -2.32
C LEU A 9 -20.62 -8.28 -2.62
N SER A 10 -21.03 -8.44 -3.89
CA SER A 10 -22.31 -9.08 -4.21
C SER A 10 -22.34 -10.58 -3.91
N ALA A 11 -21.18 -11.22 -3.81
CA ALA A 11 -21.02 -12.59 -3.28
C ALA A 11 -21.15 -12.67 -1.75
N ALA A 12 -21.10 -11.52 -1.03
CA ALA A 12 -21.14 -11.43 0.43
C ALA A 12 -22.52 -11.00 0.98
N LYS A 13 -23.62 -11.18 0.23
CA LYS A 13 -24.94 -10.72 0.69
C LYS A 13 -25.53 -11.62 1.79
N ARG A 14 -25.38 -11.10 3.02
CA ARG A 14 -26.20 -11.23 4.26
C ARG A 14 -25.70 -12.22 5.32
N HIS A 15 -25.14 -11.70 6.41
CA HIS A 15 -25.92 -11.30 7.59
C HIS A 15 -25.07 -10.29 8.39
N GLU A 16 -25.55 -9.06 8.48
CA GLU A 16 -24.93 -7.97 9.23
C GLU A 16 -25.39 -8.13 10.67
N THR A 17 -24.61 -8.86 11.46
CA THR A 17 -24.67 -8.81 12.92
C THR A 17 -23.25 -9.04 13.43
N ASP A 18 -22.78 -8.03 14.15
CA ASP A 18 -21.55 -7.95 14.92
C ASP A 18 -20.39 -7.21 14.26
N ASP A 19 -19.74 -6.37 15.07
CA ASP A 19 -18.60 -5.49 14.79
C ASP A 19 -17.33 -6.31 14.55
N ASN A 20 -17.43 -7.28 13.64
CA ASN A 20 -16.42 -8.30 13.39
C ASN A 20 -15.68 -7.95 12.10
N GLN A 21 -14.36 -7.91 12.21
CA GLN A 21 -13.42 -7.59 11.16
C GLN A 21 -13.78 -8.32 9.85
N LYS A 22 -14.02 -7.57 8.77
CA LYS A 22 -14.32 -8.18 7.47
C LYS A 22 -13.10 -8.99 7.02
N GLU A 23 -13.32 -10.26 6.70
CA GLU A 23 -12.29 -11.17 6.20
C GLU A 23 -12.56 -11.55 4.75
N TRP A 24 -11.48 -11.77 4.00
CA TRP A 24 -11.48 -12.20 2.61
C TRP A 24 -10.56 -13.41 2.45
N CYS A 25 -10.92 -14.31 1.54
CA CYS A 25 -10.09 -15.45 1.17
C CYS A 25 -9.37 -15.15 -0.16
N VAL A 26 -8.06 -15.00 -0.13
CA VAL A 26 -7.24 -14.59 -1.30
C VAL A 26 -6.21 -15.65 -1.64
N ALA A 27 -5.69 -15.63 -2.87
CA ALA A 27 -4.61 -16.54 -3.27
C ALA A 27 -3.33 -16.27 -2.47
N ASP A 28 -2.68 -17.34 -2.01
CA ASP A 28 -1.40 -17.26 -1.32
C ASP A 28 -0.28 -16.99 -2.31
N GLY A 29 0.36 -15.83 -2.17
CA GLY A 29 1.46 -15.39 -3.02
C GLY A 29 2.74 -16.25 -2.94
N ARG A 30 2.84 -17.19 -1.97
CA ARG A 30 3.97 -18.13 -1.85
C ARG A 30 3.86 -19.33 -2.77
N GLN A 31 2.67 -19.61 -3.26
CA GLN A 31 2.38 -20.86 -3.95
C GLN A 31 2.77 -20.76 -5.41
N SER A 32 3.18 -21.89 -6.00
CA SER A 32 3.48 -21.92 -7.42
C SER A 32 2.24 -21.61 -8.24
N GLU A 33 2.44 -21.05 -9.43
CA GLU A 33 1.34 -20.79 -10.37
C GLU A 33 0.55 -22.08 -10.64
N ASP A 34 1.22 -23.24 -10.70
CA ASP A 34 0.58 -24.55 -10.80
C ASP A 34 -0.31 -24.91 -9.60
N ALA A 35 0.09 -24.55 -8.38
CA ALA A 35 -0.71 -24.77 -7.19
C ALA A 35 -1.94 -23.84 -7.16
N LEU A 36 -1.75 -22.58 -7.56
CA LEU A 36 -2.82 -21.60 -7.69
C LEU A 36 -3.82 -22.01 -8.79
N GLN A 37 -3.33 -22.46 -9.94
CA GLN A 37 -4.16 -22.99 -11.03
C GLN A 37 -4.91 -24.25 -10.57
N LYS A 38 -4.22 -25.14 -9.85
CA LYS A 38 -4.76 -26.21 -8.99
C LYS A 38 -6.07 -25.83 -8.30
N GLY A 39 -5.95 -24.84 -7.43
CA GLY A 39 -7.08 -24.34 -6.65
C GLY A 39 -8.14 -23.66 -7.51
N LEU A 40 -7.73 -22.86 -8.50
CA LEU A 40 -8.63 -22.11 -9.38
C LEU A 40 -9.53 -23.05 -10.20
N ASP A 41 -8.96 -24.10 -10.79
CA ASP A 41 -9.69 -25.11 -11.56
C ASP A 41 -10.72 -25.83 -10.68
N TRP A 42 -10.35 -26.16 -9.44
CA TRP A 42 -11.27 -26.75 -8.48
C TRP A 42 -12.40 -25.77 -8.11
N ALA A 43 -12.05 -24.51 -7.82
CA ALA A 43 -13.00 -23.48 -7.44
C ALA A 43 -14.02 -23.23 -8.56
N CYS A 44 -13.57 -23.09 -9.81
CA CYS A 44 -14.45 -22.80 -10.94
C CYS A 44 -15.15 -24.03 -11.53
N GLY A 45 -14.61 -25.24 -11.32
CA GLY A 45 -15.14 -26.47 -11.88
C GLY A 45 -16.16 -27.16 -10.97
N ALA A 46 -15.67 -27.70 -9.85
CA ALA A 46 -16.44 -28.61 -9.00
C ALA A 46 -17.15 -27.89 -7.84
N SER A 47 -16.84 -26.61 -7.60
CA SER A 47 -17.38 -25.82 -6.50
C SER A 47 -18.43 -24.81 -6.97
N ASN A 48 -19.18 -24.22 -6.04
CA ASN A 48 -20.18 -23.16 -6.32
C ASN A 48 -19.57 -21.74 -6.41
N ALA A 49 -18.27 -21.61 -6.72
CA ALA A 49 -17.65 -20.31 -6.99
C ALA A 49 -18.31 -19.67 -8.23
N ASP A 50 -18.51 -18.35 -8.20
CA ASP A 50 -18.85 -17.62 -9.42
C ASP A 50 -17.55 -17.22 -10.13
N CYS A 51 -17.23 -17.89 -11.24
CA CYS A 51 -16.09 -17.58 -12.09
C CYS A 51 -16.50 -16.89 -13.40
N SER A 52 -17.75 -16.43 -13.54
CA SER A 52 -18.20 -15.72 -14.73
C SER A 52 -17.49 -14.39 -14.91
N GLN A 53 -17.12 -13.73 -13.82
CA GLN A 53 -16.57 -12.38 -13.83
C GLN A 53 -15.08 -12.31 -14.20
N ILE A 54 -14.38 -13.44 -14.15
CA ILE A 54 -12.96 -13.57 -14.50
C ILE A 54 -12.76 -14.08 -15.93
N GLN A 55 -13.82 -14.23 -16.72
CA GLN A 55 -13.72 -14.63 -18.13
C GLN A 55 -13.24 -13.47 -19.02
N PRO A 56 -12.69 -13.74 -20.22
CA PRO A 56 -12.32 -12.69 -21.16
C PRO A 56 -13.45 -11.68 -21.40
N ASN A 57 -13.11 -10.39 -21.41
CA ASN A 57 -14.04 -9.24 -21.53
C ASN A 57 -14.95 -8.98 -20.33
N MET A 58 -14.78 -9.70 -19.21
CA MET A 58 -15.56 -9.47 -18.00
C MET A 58 -14.85 -8.51 -17.03
N PRO A 59 -15.59 -7.86 -16.10
CA PRO A 59 -15.06 -6.78 -15.25
C PRO A 59 -13.89 -7.18 -14.34
N CYS A 60 -13.71 -8.47 -14.05
CA CYS A 60 -12.68 -8.98 -13.15
C CYS A 60 -11.64 -9.84 -13.88
N PHE A 61 -11.60 -9.76 -15.21
CA PHE A 61 -10.56 -10.41 -16.02
C PHE A 61 -9.18 -9.79 -15.84
N GLN A 62 -9.12 -8.48 -15.57
CA GLN A 62 -7.87 -7.73 -15.44
C GLN A 62 -7.56 -7.42 -13.97
N PRO A 63 -6.29 -7.58 -13.54
CA PRO A 63 -5.16 -8.15 -14.29
C PRO A 63 -5.33 -9.64 -14.63
N ASN A 64 -4.90 -10.03 -15.83
CA ASN A 64 -5.02 -11.41 -16.32
C ASN A 64 -3.85 -12.27 -15.79
N THR A 65 -3.92 -12.62 -14.51
CA THR A 65 -2.98 -13.55 -13.88
C THR A 65 -3.73 -14.64 -13.13
N VAL A 66 -3.11 -15.82 -13.00
CA VAL A 66 -3.67 -16.94 -12.23
C VAL A 66 -3.91 -16.53 -10.78
N LYS A 67 -3.01 -15.75 -10.17
CA LYS A 67 -3.13 -15.27 -8.78
C LYS A 67 -4.37 -14.41 -8.57
N ASP A 68 -4.64 -13.50 -9.49
CA ASP A 68 -5.77 -12.56 -9.39
C ASP A 68 -7.11 -13.28 -9.64
N HIS A 69 -7.16 -14.16 -10.63
CA HIS A 69 -8.33 -14.99 -10.92
C HIS A 69 -8.62 -15.98 -9.77
N ALA A 70 -7.56 -16.62 -9.23
CA ALA A 70 -7.66 -17.49 -8.06
C ALA A 70 -8.18 -16.75 -6.84
N SER A 71 -7.65 -15.55 -6.54
CA SER A 71 -8.13 -14.73 -5.42
C SER A 71 -9.62 -14.41 -5.52
N PHE A 72 -10.09 -14.07 -6.72
CA PHE A 72 -11.53 -13.83 -6.95
C PHE A 72 -12.36 -15.10 -6.75
N ALA A 73 -11.96 -16.22 -7.35
CA ALA A 73 -12.68 -17.48 -7.25
C ALA A 73 -12.71 -18.02 -5.81
N PHE A 74 -11.58 -17.92 -5.10
CA PHE A 74 -11.44 -18.37 -3.71
C PHE A 74 -12.34 -17.58 -2.78
N ASN A 75 -12.33 -16.26 -2.90
CA ASN A 75 -13.22 -15.41 -2.12
C ASN A 75 -14.69 -15.70 -2.46
N SER A 76 -15.04 -15.83 -3.74
CA SER A 76 -16.40 -16.11 -4.20
C SER A 76 -16.97 -17.41 -3.62
N TYR A 77 -16.18 -18.48 -3.62
CA TYR A 77 -16.54 -19.75 -2.98
C TYR A 77 -16.64 -19.60 -1.45
N TRP A 78 -15.59 -19.07 -0.82
CA TRP A 78 -15.49 -19.04 0.63
C TRP A 78 -16.61 -18.21 1.25
N GLN A 79 -16.91 -17.04 0.71
CA GLN A 79 -18.00 -16.19 1.21
C GLN A 79 -19.36 -16.90 1.17
N LYS A 80 -19.62 -17.72 0.13
CA LYS A 80 -20.87 -18.49 0.00
C LYS A 80 -20.95 -19.69 0.93
N ALA A 81 -19.82 -20.35 1.20
CA ALA A 81 -19.78 -21.65 1.86
C ALA A 81 -19.23 -21.61 3.30
N ARG A 82 -18.64 -20.51 3.77
CA ARG A 82 -18.01 -20.42 5.10
C ARG A 82 -18.96 -20.69 6.26
N LEU A 83 -20.25 -20.29 6.14
CA LEU A 83 -21.28 -20.59 7.14
C LEU A 83 -21.61 -22.09 7.23
N GLN A 84 -21.22 -22.87 6.22
CA GLN A 84 -21.38 -24.32 6.17
C GLN A 84 -20.06 -25.05 6.51
N GLY A 85 -19.07 -24.33 7.04
CA GLY A 85 -17.78 -24.90 7.44
C GLY A 85 -16.70 -24.93 6.35
N ALA A 86 -16.89 -24.26 5.21
CA ALA A 86 -15.83 -24.17 4.21
C ALA A 86 -14.63 -23.37 4.72
N THR A 87 -13.43 -23.92 4.51
CA THR A 87 -12.16 -23.29 4.90
C THR A 87 -11.52 -22.55 3.74
N CYS A 88 -10.83 -21.44 4.03
CA CYS A 88 -9.94 -20.80 3.07
C CYS A 88 -8.59 -21.52 3.06
N ASN A 89 -8.47 -22.58 2.27
CA ASN A 89 -7.24 -23.39 2.21
C ASN A 89 -6.87 -23.74 0.76
N PHE A 90 -7.79 -24.31 -0.02
CA PHE A 90 -7.55 -24.66 -1.43
C PHE A 90 -6.26 -25.47 -1.64
N ASN A 91 -6.00 -26.42 -0.75
CA ASN A 91 -4.77 -27.23 -0.72
C ASN A 91 -3.48 -26.40 -0.54
N GLY A 92 -3.54 -25.42 0.36
CA GLY A 92 -2.48 -24.46 0.65
C GLY A 92 -2.42 -23.26 -0.30
N ALA A 93 -3.27 -23.23 -1.33
CA ALA A 93 -3.27 -22.19 -2.36
C ALA A 93 -3.87 -20.85 -1.89
N ALA A 94 -4.50 -20.77 -0.73
CA ALA A 94 -5.23 -19.58 -0.27
C ALA A 94 -4.99 -19.24 1.20
N MET A 95 -5.16 -17.95 1.51
CA MET A 95 -5.08 -17.41 2.86
C MET A 95 -6.22 -16.44 3.20
N LEU A 96 -6.52 -16.32 4.50
CA LEU A 96 -7.42 -15.28 5.00
C LEU A 96 -6.67 -13.97 5.20
N THR A 97 -7.35 -12.88 4.87
CA THR A 97 -6.88 -11.52 5.09
C THR A 97 -8.00 -10.63 5.61
N THR A 98 -7.66 -9.67 6.46
CA THR A 98 -8.55 -8.59 6.93
C THR A 98 -8.37 -7.31 6.12
N ILE A 99 -7.59 -7.38 5.03
CA ILE A 99 -7.36 -6.28 4.11
C ILE A 99 -8.26 -6.47 2.89
N ASP A 100 -9.04 -5.44 2.56
CA ASP A 100 -9.92 -5.45 1.39
C ASP A 100 -9.10 -5.49 0.09
N PRO A 101 -9.09 -6.62 -0.65
CA PRO A 101 -8.29 -6.76 -1.87
C PRO A 101 -8.84 -5.95 -3.05
N SER A 102 -10.07 -5.42 -2.93
CA SER A 102 -10.72 -4.63 -3.99
C SER A 102 -10.23 -3.18 -4.05
N LYS A 103 -9.52 -2.71 -3.01
CA LYS A 103 -8.98 -1.36 -2.93
C LYS A 103 -7.49 -1.37 -3.27
N PRO A 104 -7.08 -1.00 -4.51
CA PRO A 104 -5.70 -0.63 -4.73
C PRO A 104 -5.40 0.63 -3.91
N LEU A 105 -4.43 0.55 -2.99
CA LEU A 105 -4.00 1.63 -2.08
C LEU A 105 -3.58 2.94 -2.80
N LEU A 106 -3.43 2.93 -4.12
CA LEU A 106 -3.26 4.14 -4.94
C LEU A 106 -4.37 5.18 -4.71
N THR A 107 -5.59 4.77 -4.34
CA THR A 107 -6.65 5.74 -3.97
C THR A 107 -6.41 6.37 -2.60
N PHE A 108 -5.82 5.64 -1.65
CA PHE A 108 -5.41 6.20 -0.35
C PHE A 108 -4.26 7.20 -0.52
N TYR A 109 -3.27 6.86 -1.35
CA TYR A 109 -2.18 7.77 -1.66
C TYR A 109 -2.66 8.99 -2.45
N SER A 110 -3.65 8.88 -3.36
CA SER A 110 -4.19 10.08 -4.02
C SER A 110 -4.91 10.99 -3.04
N GLU A 111 -5.72 10.47 -2.11
CA GLU A 111 -6.41 11.33 -1.12
C GLU A 111 -5.41 12.01 -0.17
N ILE A 112 -4.37 11.31 0.28
CA ILE A 112 -3.30 11.89 1.11
C ILE A 112 -2.45 12.88 0.30
N PHE A 113 -2.11 12.57 -0.95
CA PHE A 113 -1.29 13.43 -1.80
C PHE A 113 -2.05 14.68 -2.23
N PHE A 114 -3.34 14.57 -2.58
CA PHE A 114 -4.22 15.72 -2.80
C PHE A 114 -4.40 16.53 -1.52
N GLY A 115 -4.57 15.89 -0.35
CA GLY A 115 -4.65 16.56 0.95
C GLY A 115 -3.37 17.31 1.32
N VAL A 116 -2.20 16.71 1.13
CA VAL A 116 -0.88 17.33 1.37
C VAL A 116 -0.61 18.44 0.38
N MET A 117 -1.03 18.30 -0.89
CA MET A 117 -0.93 19.36 -1.89
C MET A 117 -1.90 20.52 -1.62
N ILE A 118 -3.11 20.25 -1.12
CA ILE A 118 -4.07 21.28 -0.70
C ILE A 118 -3.57 22.01 0.56
N LEU A 119 -3.03 21.30 1.55
CA LEU A 119 -2.41 21.88 2.74
C LEU A 119 -1.14 22.68 2.39
N ALA A 120 -0.32 22.22 1.45
CA ALA A 120 0.83 22.97 0.94
C ALA A 120 0.41 24.23 0.15
N SER A 121 -0.70 24.15 -0.59
CA SER A 121 -1.31 25.28 -1.30
C SER A 121 -1.95 26.30 -0.33
N LEU A 122 -2.51 25.83 0.79
CA LEU A 122 -3.04 26.69 1.86
C LEU A 122 -1.92 27.31 2.70
N ASN A 123 -0.84 26.58 2.98
CA ASN A 123 0.37 27.12 3.64
C ASN A 123 1.07 28.17 2.76
N THR A 124 1.10 27.99 1.44
CA THR A 124 1.63 29.02 0.53
C THR A 124 0.70 30.23 0.38
N LEU A 125 -0.61 30.08 0.61
CA LEU A 125 -1.55 31.20 0.77
C LEU A 125 -1.40 31.90 2.13
N LEU A 126 -1.01 31.18 3.20
CA LEU A 126 -0.62 31.79 4.48
C LEU A 126 0.73 32.52 4.38
N ASP A 127 1.72 32.00 3.64
CA ASP A 127 3.00 32.70 3.38
C ASP A 127 2.87 33.87 2.39
N ALA A 128 1.73 33.99 1.70
CA ALA A 128 1.37 35.21 0.99
C ALA A 128 0.94 36.34 1.95
N THR A 129 0.84 36.07 3.26
CA THR A 129 0.98 37.12 4.27
C THR A 129 2.44 37.54 4.35
N PHE A 130 2.81 38.41 3.41
CA PHE A 130 3.67 39.55 3.63
C PHE A 130 4.65 39.40 4.80
N ASP A 131 5.93 39.20 4.49
CA ASP A 131 6.96 39.78 5.34
C ASP A 131 6.79 41.31 5.28
N ALA A 132 5.88 41.82 6.12
CA ALA A 132 5.52 43.22 6.24
C ALA A 132 6.73 44.10 6.62
N SER A 133 7.86 43.49 6.99
CA SER A 133 9.12 44.18 7.25
C SER A 133 9.82 44.70 5.99
N LEU A 134 9.55 44.13 4.81
CA LEU A 134 10.19 44.53 3.55
C LEU A 134 9.39 45.54 2.71
N CYS A 135 8.12 45.77 3.05
CA CYS A 135 7.27 46.76 2.38
C CYS A 135 6.31 47.40 3.41
N PRO A 136 6.75 48.44 4.15
CA PRO A 136 5.85 49.15 5.04
C PRO A 136 4.82 49.94 4.20
N ILE A 137 3.53 49.59 4.32
CA ILE A 137 2.45 50.46 3.84
C ILE A 137 2.39 51.65 4.79
N THR A 138 3.17 52.69 4.50
CA THR A 138 3.00 53.97 5.20
C THR A 138 1.86 54.72 4.54
N ASN A 139 0.78 55.00 5.28
CA ASN A 139 -0.26 55.99 4.93
C ASN A 139 0.31 57.43 4.95
N LYS A 140 1.46 57.66 4.32
CA LYS A 140 2.07 58.98 4.17
C LYS A 140 1.79 59.49 2.76
N ILE A 141 1.11 60.63 2.69
CA ILE A 141 0.66 61.29 1.46
C ILE A 141 1.83 62.04 0.76
N ASN A 142 3.01 62.10 1.39
CA ASN A 142 4.23 62.70 0.83
C ASN A 142 5.37 61.66 0.85
N LEU A 143 5.62 61.06 -0.32
CA LEU A 143 6.69 60.09 -0.56
C LEU A 143 7.75 60.77 -1.44
N ASP A 144 9.03 60.73 -1.03
CA ASP A 144 10.11 61.20 -1.89
C ASP A 144 10.39 60.19 -3.03
N GLY A 145 11.07 60.65 -4.09
CA GLY A 145 11.34 59.82 -5.28
C GLY A 145 12.16 58.55 -5.01
N ASN A 146 12.98 58.52 -3.96
CA ASN A 146 13.74 57.32 -3.56
C ASN A 146 12.83 56.29 -2.88
N GLN A 147 11.81 56.74 -2.12
CA GLN A 147 10.80 55.84 -1.52
C GLN A 147 9.88 55.23 -2.57
N VAL A 148 9.47 55.99 -3.58
CA VAL A 148 8.67 55.48 -4.70
C VAL A 148 9.44 54.41 -5.48
N MET A 149 10.73 54.64 -5.76
CA MET A 149 11.56 53.66 -6.46
C MET A 149 11.80 52.37 -5.66
N LYS A 150 11.86 52.44 -4.33
CA LYS A 150 11.94 51.24 -3.47
C LYS A 150 10.64 50.44 -3.49
N MET A 151 9.49 51.10 -3.46
CA MET A 151 8.19 50.44 -3.57
C MET A 151 7.99 49.78 -4.94
N VAL A 152 8.35 50.47 -6.03
CA VAL A 152 8.30 49.89 -7.37
C VAL A 152 9.22 48.66 -7.48
N LYS A 153 10.44 48.72 -6.92
CA LYS A 153 11.35 47.56 -6.89
C LYS A 153 10.81 46.40 -6.03
N CYS A 154 10.16 46.69 -4.90
CA CYS A 154 9.51 45.68 -4.04
C CYS A 154 8.36 44.99 -4.79
N ALA A 155 7.49 45.77 -5.44
CA ALA A 155 6.37 45.26 -6.22
C ALA A 155 6.82 44.42 -7.43
N VAL A 156 7.83 44.90 -8.18
CA VAL A 156 8.38 44.16 -9.33
C VAL A 156 9.07 42.87 -8.89
N LYS A 157 9.80 42.87 -7.77
CA LYS A 157 10.44 41.65 -7.23
C LYS A 157 9.43 40.65 -6.70
N GLY A 158 8.36 41.12 -6.05
CA GLY A 158 7.21 40.30 -5.65
C GLY A 158 6.52 39.66 -6.84
N MET A 159 6.19 40.44 -7.87
CA MET A 159 5.61 39.93 -9.12
C MET A 159 6.52 38.90 -9.80
N LEU A 160 7.84 39.13 -9.86
CA LEU A 160 8.78 38.20 -10.49
C LEU A 160 8.87 36.85 -9.74
N ILE A 161 8.80 36.87 -8.41
CA ILE A 161 8.79 35.65 -7.59
C ILE A 161 7.49 34.86 -7.80
N VAL A 162 6.34 35.54 -7.88
CA VAL A 162 5.05 34.88 -8.16
C VAL A 162 5.08 34.23 -9.54
N ILE A 163 5.57 34.94 -10.56
CA ILE A 163 5.70 34.42 -11.93
C ILE A 163 6.64 33.20 -11.98
N MET A 164 7.79 33.26 -11.29
CA MET A 164 8.74 32.14 -11.23
C MET A 164 8.13 30.90 -10.55
N LYS A 165 7.35 31.09 -9.48
CA LYS A 165 6.65 29.99 -8.79
C LYS A 165 5.54 29.38 -9.65
N VAL A 166 4.75 30.20 -10.35
CA VAL A 166 3.70 29.72 -11.28
C VAL A 166 4.33 28.91 -12.43
N LEU A 167 5.43 29.40 -13.01
CA LEU A 167 6.19 28.66 -14.02
C LEU A 167 6.74 27.34 -13.47
N CYS A 168 7.25 27.32 -12.23
CA CYS A 168 7.72 26.09 -11.58
C CYS A 168 6.57 25.09 -11.37
N CYS A 169 5.41 25.54 -10.89
CA CYS A 169 4.22 24.71 -10.76
C CYS A 169 3.73 24.16 -12.12
N LEU A 170 3.76 24.97 -13.18
CA LEU A 170 3.39 24.52 -14.54
C LEU A 170 4.38 23.48 -15.10
N LEU A 171 5.66 23.58 -14.77
CA LEU A 171 6.68 22.58 -15.10
C LEU A 171 6.52 21.28 -14.29
N ILE A 172 6.14 21.37 -13.02
CA ILE A 172 5.84 20.19 -12.18
C ILE A 172 4.53 19.51 -12.64
N LEU A 173 3.54 20.31 -13.05
CA LEU A 173 2.29 19.80 -13.62
C LEU A 173 2.53 19.12 -14.97
N SER A 174 3.41 19.64 -15.83
CA SER A 174 3.76 18.98 -17.10
C SER A 174 4.62 17.73 -16.92
N ALA A 175 5.44 17.67 -15.85
CA ALA A 175 6.16 16.44 -15.46
C ALA A 175 5.20 15.31 -15.02
N SER A 176 3.96 15.63 -14.63
CA SER A 176 2.91 14.64 -14.32
C SER A 176 2.14 14.13 -15.57
N ILE A 177 2.33 14.73 -16.76
CA ILE A 177 1.61 14.36 -18.00
C ILE A 177 2.47 13.48 -18.94
N VAL A 178 3.73 13.20 -18.58
CA VAL A 178 4.57 12.24 -19.32
C VAL A 178 4.78 10.98 -18.47
N SER A 179 3.71 10.22 -18.26
CA SER A 179 3.79 8.75 -18.27
C SER A 179 2.39 8.11 -18.27
N ALA A 180 1.67 8.29 -19.38
CA ALA A 180 0.58 7.37 -19.76
C ALA A 180 1.00 6.71 -21.07
N LYS A 181 1.94 5.76 -20.99
CA LYS A 181 2.31 4.92 -22.13
C LYS A 181 2.43 3.47 -21.70
N GLY A 182 1.31 2.75 -21.88
CA GLY A 182 1.26 1.38 -22.41
C GLY A 182 1.96 0.24 -21.64
N PRO A 183 1.64 -1.01 -21.99
CA PRO A 183 1.97 -2.19 -21.21
C PRO A 183 3.45 -2.58 -21.36
N GLY A 184 4.07 -3.06 -20.27
CA GLY A 184 5.39 -3.73 -20.32
C GLY A 184 6.59 -2.92 -19.83
N ALA A 185 6.41 -1.94 -18.95
CA ALA A 185 7.52 -1.50 -18.10
C ALA A 185 7.75 -2.57 -17.02
N ASP A 186 9.00 -3.00 -16.86
CA ASP A 186 9.51 -3.76 -15.71
C ASP A 186 9.24 -2.96 -14.43
N TYR A 187 7.99 -3.06 -13.96
CA TYR A 187 7.60 -2.62 -12.64
C TYR A 187 8.30 -3.60 -11.71
N ASN A 188 9.42 -3.17 -11.14
CA ASN A 188 10.03 -3.85 -10.03
C ASN A 188 9.41 -3.25 -8.76
N PRO A 189 8.20 -3.72 -8.33
CA PRO A 189 7.63 -3.25 -7.08
C PRO A 189 8.69 -3.43 -6.02
N LYS A 190 8.86 -2.42 -5.16
CA LYS A 190 9.58 -2.65 -3.92
C LYS A 190 8.86 -3.82 -3.25
N GLN A 191 9.58 -4.91 -3.03
CA GLN A 191 9.04 -6.11 -2.37
C GLN A 191 9.56 -6.15 -0.94
N TRP A 192 8.76 -6.72 -0.04
CA TRP A 192 9.09 -6.97 1.35
C TRP A 192 8.91 -8.45 1.68
N CYS A 193 9.66 -8.93 2.68
CA CYS A 193 9.50 -10.28 3.22
C CYS A 193 8.87 -10.18 4.60
N VAL A 194 7.65 -10.68 4.77
CA VAL A 194 6.86 -10.54 6.01
C VAL A 194 6.49 -11.89 6.57
N ALA A 195 6.23 -11.97 7.87
CA ALA A 195 5.81 -13.22 8.51
C ALA A 195 4.43 -13.65 8.02
N ASP A 196 4.23 -14.96 7.91
CA ASP A 196 2.93 -15.54 7.58
C ASP A 196 1.96 -15.39 8.75
N ASN A 197 0.76 -14.87 8.45
CA ASN A 197 -0.30 -14.68 9.44
C ASN A 197 -1.05 -15.97 9.77
N GLN A 198 -0.83 -17.05 9.03
CA GLN A 198 -1.52 -18.33 9.25
C GLN A 198 -0.78 -19.28 10.21
N LEU A 199 0.48 -18.98 10.53
CA LEU A 199 1.29 -19.84 11.38
C LEU A 199 1.20 -19.43 12.85
N THR A 200 1.37 -20.42 13.71
CA THR A 200 1.40 -20.24 15.15
C THR A 200 2.66 -19.51 15.59
N ASP A 201 2.57 -18.78 16.71
CA ASP A 201 3.70 -18.07 17.29
C ASP A 201 4.92 -18.97 17.53
N ASP A 202 4.72 -20.25 17.87
CA ASP A 202 5.83 -21.20 18.05
C ASP A 202 6.67 -21.38 16.77
N ILE A 203 6.02 -21.49 15.61
CA ILE A 203 6.70 -21.65 14.31
C ILE A 203 7.37 -20.34 13.91
N LEU A 204 6.69 -19.22 14.14
CA LEU A 204 7.23 -17.89 13.87
C LEU A 204 8.43 -17.58 14.77
N GLN A 205 8.42 -18.01 16.03
CA GLN A 205 9.49 -17.80 16.99
C GLN A 205 10.74 -18.59 16.60
N GLU A 206 10.59 -19.86 16.21
CA GLU A 206 11.72 -20.68 15.73
C GLU A 206 12.40 -20.02 14.51
N ALA A 207 11.59 -19.54 13.56
CA ALA A 207 12.10 -18.85 12.37
C ALA A 207 12.74 -17.48 12.72
N LEU A 208 12.17 -16.73 13.67
CA LEU A 208 12.72 -15.47 14.18
C LEU A 208 14.07 -15.68 14.87
N ASP A 209 14.18 -16.69 15.73
CA ASP A 209 15.41 -17.06 16.43
C ASP A 209 16.53 -17.40 15.44
N TRP A 210 16.19 -18.15 14.38
CA TRP A 210 17.12 -18.41 13.28
C TRP A 210 17.54 -17.12 12.56
N ALA A 211 16.58 -16.25 12.21
CA ALA A 211 16.85 -15.01 11.47
C ALA A 211 17.80 -14.08 12.24
N CYS A 212 17.55 -13.88 13.53
CA CYS A 212 18.36 -13.00 14.39
C CYS A 212 19.69 -13.66 14.82
N GLY A 213 19.75 -14.98 14.91
CA GLY A 213 20.96 -15.73 15.25
C GLY A 213 21.79 -16.08 14.01
N PRO A 214 21.75 -17.34 13.52
CA PRO A 214 22.51 -17.78 12.35
C PRO A 214 22.26 -16.99 11.06
N GLY A 215 21.07 -16.43 10.88
CA GLY A 215 20.70 -15.66 9.70
C GLY A 215 21.36 -14.27 9.64
N HIS A 216 21.84 -13.75 10.77
CA HIS A 216 22.46 -12.42 10.85
C HIS A 216 21.58 -11.28 10.31
N ALA A 217 20.26 -11.40 10.52
CA ALA A 217 19.32 -10.27 10.40
C ALA A 217 19.69 -9.17 11.41
N ASP A 218 19.45 -7.91 11.06
CA ASP A 218 19.51 -6.84 12.07
C ASP A 218 18.21 -6.85 12.87
N CYS A 219 18.28 -7.31 14.11
CA CYS A 219 17.17 -7.38 15.06
C CYS A 219 17.29 -6.35 16.19
N THR A 220 18.10 -5.30 16.01
CA THR A 220 18.29 -4.27 17.04
C THR A 220 17.04 -3.42 17.24
N ALA A 221 16.31 -3.10 16.17
CA ALA A 221 15.13 -2.24 16.22
C ALA A 221 13.91 -2.86 16.91
N ILE A 222 13.89 -4.19 17.08
CA ILE A 222 12.81 -4.94 17.73
C ILE A 222 13.09 -5.25 19.21
N GLN A 223 14.18 -4.73 19.79
CA GLN A 223 14.51 -4.93 21.20
C GLN A 223 13.65 -4.01 22.11
N PRO A 224 13.49 -4.34 23.41
CA PRO A 224 12.76 -3.48 24.34
C PRO A 224 13.22 -2.02 24.28
N LYS A 225 12.24 -1.09 24.21
CA LYS A 225 12.43 0.38 24.08
C LYS A 225 12.93 0.86 22.71
N MET A 226 13.05 -0.01 21.71
CA MET A 226 13.43 0.38 20.36
C MET A 226 12.20 0.68 19.49
N PRO A 227 12.36 1.43 18.37
CA PRO A 227 11.24 1.96 17.59
C PRO A 227 10.30 0.91 16.98
N CYS A 228 10.78 -0.31 16.73
CA CYS A 228 10.00 -1.41 16.14
C CYS A 228 9.67 -2.50 17.17
N TYR A 229 9.78 -2.20 18.47
CA TYR A 229 9.38 -3.13 19.52
C TYR A 229 7.86 -3.30 19.60
N LEU A 230 7.10 -2.23 19.31
CA LEU A 230 5.65 -2.24 19.35
C LEU A 230 5.06 -2.37 17.93
N PRO A 231 3.98 -3.14 17.75
CA PRO A 231 3.35 -4.03 18.75
C PRO A 231 4.28 -5.21 19.13
N ASN A 232 4.25 -5.60 20.41
CA ASN A 232 5.12 -6.65 20.95
C ASN A 232 4.52 -8.03 20.71
N THR A 233 4.54 -8.46 19.44
CA THR A 233 4.09 -9.80 19.03
C THR A 233 5.22 -10.52 18.29
N VAL A 234 5.23 -11.85 18.36
CA VAL A 234 6.20 -12.68 17.63
C VAL A 234 6.09 -12.40 16.12
N LYS A 235 4.87 -12.28 15.60
CA LYS A 235 4.60 -12.01 14.18
C LYS A 235 5.20 -10.70 13.68
N ASP A 236 5.07 -9.62 14.46
CA ASP A 236 5.58 -8.30 14.05
C ASP A 236 7.11 -8.25 14.11
N HIS A 237 7.69 -8.85 15.15
CA HIS A 237 9.15 -8.98 15.27
C HIS A 237 9.74 -9.89 14.18
N ALA A 238 9.09 -11.01 13.88
CA ALA A 238 9.43 -11.93 12.80
C ALA A 238 9.38 -11.21 11.44
N SER A 239 8.31 -10.45 11.16
CA SER A 239 8.19 -9.68 9.91
C SER A 239 9.34 -8.69 9.73
N PHE A 240 9.75 -8.00 10.79
CA PHE A 240 10.89 -7.10 10.75
C PHE A 240 12.20 -7.84 10.47
N ALA A 241 12.48 -8.91 11.21
CA ALA A 241 13.70 -9.71 11.08
C ALA A 241 13.82 -10.36 9.68
N PHE A 242 12.72 -10.93 9.18
CA PHE A 242 12.66 -11.55 7.86
C PHE A 242 12.91 -10.56 6.75
N ASN A 243 12.29 -9.37 6.81
CA ASN A 243 12.56 -8.32 5.85
C ASN A 243 14.02 -7.86 5.93
N SER A 244 14.55 -7.61 7.14
CA SER A 244 15.93 -7.18 7.36
C SER A 244 16.95 -8.16 6.73
N TYR A 245 16.80 -9.46 7.02
CA TYR A 245 17.59 -10.53 6.40
C TYR A 245 17.45 -10.55 4.88
N TRP A 246 16.21 -10.62 4.39
CA TRP A 246 15.96 -10.84 2.98
C TRP A 246 16.44 -9.66 2.14
N GLN A 247 16.24 -8.41 2.56
CA GLN A 247 16.76 -7.24 1.86
C GLN A 247 18.28 -7.26 1.75
N LYS A 248 18.97 -7.73 2.80
CA LYS A 248 20.43 -7.83 2.88
C LYS A 248 20.98 -8.93 1.96
N PHE A 249 20.35 -10.10 1.91
CA PHE A 249 20.91 -11.28 1.27
C PHE A 249 20.20 -11.73 -0.03
N ARG A 250 19.07 -11.14 -0.43
CA ARG A 250 18.34 -11.58 -1.64
C ARG A 250 19.15 -11.50 -2.93
N LYS A 251 20.08 -10.55 -3.03
CA LYS A 251 21.01 -10.45 -4.17
C LYS A 251 22.03 -11.60 -4.23
N GLN A 252 22.19 -12.32 -3.12
CA GLN A 252 23.08 -13.48 -2.97
C GLN A 252 22.30 -14.80 -3.02
N GLY A 253 21.02 -14.77 -3.41
CA GLY A 253 20.18 -15.96 -3.55
C GLY A 253 19.32 -16.31 -2.33
N ALA A 254 19.30 -15.48 -1.28
CA ALA A 254 18.39 -15.71 -0.17
C ALA A 254 16.92 -15.58 -0.59
N THR A 255 16.09 -16.53 -0.15
CA THR A 255 14.66 -16.56 -0.42
C THR A 255 13.87 -16.07 0.80
N CYS A 256 12.68 -15.55 0.56
CA CYS A 256 11.72 -15.25 1.62
C CYS A 256 10.89 -16.51 1.89
N ASN A 257 11.47 -17.49 2.59
CA ASN A 257 10.80 -18.76 2.87
C ASN A 257 10.80 -19.08 4.37
N PHE A 258 11.95 -19.00 5.06
CA PHE A 258 12.05 -19.21 6.52
C PHE A 258 11.27 -20.45 7.02
N HIS A 259 11.40 -21.60 6.35
CA HIS A 259 10.59 -22.81 6.61
C HIS A 259 9.08 -22.58 6.46
N ALA A 260 8.70 -21.94 5.36
CA ALA A 260 7.37 -21.43 5.05
C ALA A 260 6.84 -20.34 6.00
N ALA A 261 7.63 -19.86 6.96
CA ALA A 261 7.20 -18.84 7.92
C ALA A 261 7.09 -17.42 7.35
N ALA A 262 7.51 -17.19 6.10
CA ALA A 262 7.48 -15.87 5.49
C ALA A 262 6.93 -15.88 4.07
N MET A 263 6.43 -14.73 3.64
CA MET A 263 5.95 -14.48 2.27
C MET A 263 6.49 -13.17 1.71
N VAL A 264 6.68 -13.15 0.39
CA VAL A 264 6.96 -11.91 -0.33
C VAL A 264 5.66 -11.16 -0.55
N THR A 265 5.67 -9.87 -0.24
CA THR A 265 4.56 -8.96 -0.52
C THR A 265 5.06 -7.73 -1.27
N ASP A 266 4.21 -7.18 -2.12
CA ASP A 266 4.36 -5.86 -2.75
C ASP A 266 3.65 -4.76 -1.94
N ILE A 267 3.18 -5.08 -0.74
CA ILE A 267 2.56 -4.16 0.21
C ILE A 267 3.60 -3.73 1.24
N ASP A 268 3.80 -2.42 1.42
CA ASP A 268 4.72 -1.90 2.44
C ASP A 268 4.18 -2.22 3.85
N PRO A 269 4.86 -3.08 4.64
CA PRO A 269 4.37 -3.49 5.94
C PRO A 269 4.41 -2.38 6.98
N SER A 270 5.14 -1.29 6.74
CA SER A 270 5.09 -0.12 7.62
C SER A 270 3.69 0.51 7.68
N MET A 271 2.83 0.23 6.70
CA MET A 271 1.42 0.64 6.71
C MET A 271 0.60 -0.07 7.81
N PHE A 272 0.99 -1.27 8.26
CA PHE A 272 0.31 -2.01 9.32
C PHE A 272 0.59 -1.43 10.73
N LEU A 273 1.75 -0.80 10.92
CA LEU A 273 2.13 -0.18 12.19
C LEU A 273 1.30 1.06 12.52
N PHE A 274 0.73 1.74 11.53
CA PHE A 274 -0.11 2.93 11.78
C PHE A 274 -1.50 2.61 12.35
N TYR A 275 -2.02 1.41 12.14
CA TYR A 275 -3.35 1.02 12.63
C TYR A 275 -3.40 0.60 14.11
N HIS A 276 -2.25 0.24 14.70
CA HIS A 276 -2.17 -0.19 16.10
C HIS A 276 -1.76 0.93 17.08
N ILE A 277 -1.66 2.18 16.61
CA ILE A 277 -1.35 3.37 17.44
C ILE A 277 -2.60 4.28 17.60
N GLN A 278 -3.81 3.72 17.57
CA GLN A 278 -5.05 4.43 17.95
C GLN A 278 -5.60 3.93 19.28
#